data_AF-A0A5E7SUZ9-F1
#
_entry.id   AF-A0A5E7SUZ9-F1
#
_cell.length_a   1.000
_cell.length_b   1.000
_cell.length_c   1.000
_cell.angle_alpha   90.00
_cell.angle_beta   90.00
_cell.angle_gamma   90.00
#
_symmetry.space_group_name_H-M   'P 1'
#
loop_
_entity.id
_entity.type
_entity.pdbx_description
1 polymer ?
#
loop_
_entity_poly.entity_id
_entity_poly.type
_entity_poly.pdbx_seq_one_letter_code
_entity_poly.pdbx_strand_id
1 'polypeptide(L)' 'MTFIVISGFYPEPNPDNSLQYERTVPQDLELAVLTSMGWATLLDVPMGEIDLTQDQTVAVMAVLGDAIKEDLMYCLGLYR' A
#
# COMPACT_ATOMS: atom_id res chain seq x y z
N MET A 1 -17.24 5.43 1.46
CA MET A 1 -16.63 5.69 0.13
C MET A 1 -15.32 4.94 0.20
N THR A 2 -15.16 3.86 -0.57
CA THR A 2 -14.03 2.95 -0.37
C THR A 2 -12.80 3.48 -1.08
N PHE A 3 -11.67 3.55 -0.39
CA PHE A 3 -10.39 3.96 -0.97
C PHE A 3 -9.25 3.18 -0.33
N ILE A 4 -8.17 3.06 -1.09
CA ILE A 4 -6.94 2.39 -0.66
C ILE A 4 -5.96 3.45 -0.14
N VAL A 5 -5.30 3.15 0.97
CA VAL A 5 -4.19 3.93 1.50
C VAL A 5 -2.97 3.03 1.63
N ILE A 6 -1.82 3.52 1.15
CA ILE A 6 -0.53 2.91 1.36
C ILE A 6 0.12 3.60 2.56
N SER A 7 0.37 2.84 3.61
CA SER A 7 1.07 3.27 4.80
C SER A 7 2.48 2.67 4.79
N GLY A 8 3.47 3.37 5.34
CA GLY A 8 4.83 2.88 5.48
C GLY A 8 5.35 3.11 6.88
N PHE A 9 5.91 2.06 7.48
CA PHE A 9 6.40 2.02 8.85
C PHE A 9 7.85 1.50 8.88
N TYR A 10 8.63 1.89 9.89
CA TYR A 10 9.95 1.28 10.07
C TYR A 10 9.78 -0.12 10.69
N PRO A 11 10.33 -1.17 10.06
CA PRO A 11 10.39 -2.49 10.68
C PRO A 11 11.34 -2.49 11.89
N GLU A 12 11.24 -3.53 12.74
CA GLU A 12 12.08 -3.73 13.93
C GLU A 12 13.59 -3.53 13.66
N PRO A 13 14.38 -3.04 14.66
CA PRO A 13 14.22 -3.21 16.12
C PRO A 13 13.53 -2.07 16.88
N ASN A 14 13.21 -0.95 16.24
CA ASN A 14 12.31 0.05 16.81
C ASN A 14 11.04 0.04 15.98
N PRO A 15 10.02 -0.75 16.34
CA PRO A 15 8.70 -0.68 15.73
C PRO A 15 8.08 0.65 16.16
N ASP A 16 8.52 1.72 15.53
CA ASP A 16 7.86 2.99 15.59
C ASP A 16 6.57 2.80 14.78
N ASN A 17 5.46 2.60 15.48
CA ASN A 17 4.11 2.72 14.91
C ASN A 17 3.84 4.16 14.37
N SER A 18 4.86 5.02 14.41
CA SER A 18 4.89 6.29 13.70
C SER A 18 4.81 6.03 12.20
N LEU A 19 3.68 6.45 11.62
CA LEU A 19 3.44 6.50 10.19
C LEU A 19 4.53 7.35 9.52
N GLN A 20 5.43 6.72 8.79
CA GLN A 20 6.53 7.40 8.08
C GLN A 20 6.16 7.80 6.66
N TYR A 21 5.22 7.07 6.09
CA TYR A 21 4.68 7.31 4.78
C TYR A 21 3.19 7.05 4.80
N GLU A 22 2.42 7.94 4.22
CA GLU A 22 1.01 7.74 3.96
C GLU A 22 0.71 8.29 2.59
N ARG A 23 0.06 7.48 1.76
CA ARG A 23 -0.41 7.92 0.47
C ARG A 23 -1.75 7.29 0.13
N THR A 24 -2.76 8.13 -0.03
CA THR A 24 -4.03 7.72 -0.61
C THR A 24 -3.84 7.41 -2.09
N VAL A 25 -4.31 6.24 -2.51
CA VAL A 25 -4.30 5.86 -3.92
C VAL A 25 -5.45 6.60 -4.62
N PRO A 26 -5.18 7.39 -5.67
CA PRO A 26 -6.23 8.05 -6.43
C PRO A 26 -7.02 7.01 -7.24
N GLN A 27 -8.30 7.29 -7.50
CA GLN A 27 -9.20 6.32 -8.15
C GLN A 27 -8.74 5.88 -9.53
N ASP A 28 -8.08 6.76 -10.29
CA ASP A 28 -7.48 6.43 -11.59
C ASP A 28 -6.39 5.33 -11.50
N LEU A 29 -5.73 5.21 -10.35
CA LEU A 29 -4.65 4.26 -10.10
C LEU A 29 -5.10 3.07 -9.25
N GLU A 30 -6.28 3.12 -8.62
CA GLU A 30 -6.80 2.01 -7.80
C GLU A 30 -6.80 0.70 -8.56
N LEU A 31 -7.29 0.68 -9.81
CA LEU A 31 -7.32 -0.53 -10.62
C LEU A 31 -5.92 -1.08 -10.91
N ALA A 32 -4.95 -0.20 -11.15
CA ALA A 32 -3.56 -0.60 -11.41
C ALA A 32 -2.89 -1.16 -10.15
N VAL A 33 -3.11 -0.53 -8.99
CA VAL A 33 -2.65 -1.02 -7.68
C VAL A 33 -3.27 -2.38 -7.35
N LEU A 34 -4.58 -2.54 -7.55
CA LEU A 34 -5.28 -3.81 -7.38
C LEU A 34 -4.68 -4.89 -8.30
N THR A 35 -4.45 -4.55 -9.57
CA THR A 35 -3.88 -5.49 -10.54
C THR A 35 -2.47 -5.92 -10.14
N SER A 36 -1.63 -5.02 -9.63
CA SER A 36 -0.30 -5.36 -9.09
C SER A 36 -0.40 -6.42 -7.98
N MET A 37 -1.38 -6.26 -7.10
CA MET A 37 -1.66 -7.19 -6.00
C MET A 37 -2.35 -8.50 -6.45
N GLY A 38 -2.70 -8.61 -7.73
CA GLY A 38 -3.45 -9.75 -8.27
C GLY A 38 -4.96 -9.69 -7.98
N TRP A 39 -5.47 -8.54 -7.55
CA TRP A 39 -6.90 -8.30 -7.31
C TRP A 39 -7.55 -7.65 -8.52
N ALA A 40 -8.77 -8.07 -8.83
CA ALA A 40 -9.58 -7.44 -9.87
C ALA A 40 -10.47 -6.33 -9.31
N THR A 41 -10.89 -6.44 -8.05
CA THR A 41 -11.82 -5.50 -7.42
C THR A 41 -11.46 -5.20 -5.96
N LEU A 42 -11.97 -4.07 -5.44
CA LEU A 42 -11.88 -3.72 -4.01
C LEU A 42 -12.58 -4.74 -3.09
N LEU A 43 -13.46 -5.59 -3.63
CA LEU A 43 -14.14 -6.64 -2.87
C LEU A 43 -13.22 -7.83 -2.58
N ASP A 44 -12.22 -8.05 -3.43
CA ASP A 44 -11.19 -9.07 -3.25
C ASP A 44 -10.16 -8.65 -2.19
N VAL A 45 -10.11 -7.36 -1.84
CA VAL A 45 -9.17 -6.82 -0.85
C VAL A 45 -9.65 -7.19 0.56
N PRO A 46 -8.85 -7.94 1.34
CA PRO A 46 -9.12 -8.19 2.75
C PRO A 46 -9.40 -6.89 3.51
N MET A 47 -10.36 -6.93 4.41
CA MET A 47 -10.67 -5.80 5.27
C MET A 47 -9.59 -5.67 6.35
N GLY A 48 -8.87 -4.55 6.37
CA GLY A 48 -7.78 -4.29 7.32
C GLY A 48 -6.55 -3.69 6.64
N GLU A 49 -5.40 -3.83 7.32
CA GLU A 49 -4.07 -3.52 6.78
C GLU A 49 -3.43 -4.81 6.29
N ILE A 50 -2.88 -4.77 5.08
CA ILE A 50 -2.25 -5.91 4.42
C ILE A 50 -0.80 -5.55 4.18
N ASP A 51 0.11 -6.33 4.73
CA ASP A 51 1.53 -6.15 4.49
C ASP A 51 1.87 -6.41 3.02
N LEU A 52 2.52 -5.44 2.39
CA LEU A 52 3.01 -5.56 1.03
C LEU A 52 4.37 -6.25 1.04
N THR A 53 4.56 -7.21 0.14
CA THR A 53 5.90 -7.72 -0.12
C THR A 53 6.69 -6.71 -0.94
N GLN A 54 8.03 -6.82 -0.95
CA GLN A 54 8.89 -5.89 -1.67
C GLN A 54 8.52 -5.75 -3.15
N ASP A 55 8.24 -6.85 -3.85
CA ASP A 55 7.74 -6.82 -5.24
C ASP A 55 6.43 -6.02 -5.39
N GLN A 56 5.50 -6.21 -4.46
CA GLN A 56 4.21 -5.51 -4.48
C GLN A 56 4.37 -4.03 -4.21
N THR A 57 5.19 -3.66 -3.23
CA THR A 57 5.57 -2.27 -2.97
C THR A 57 6.17 -1.63 -4.21
N VAL A 58 7.10 -2.31 -4.88
CA VAL A 58 7.76 -1.79 -6.09
C VAL A 58 6.73 -1.53 -7.19
N ALA A 59 5.84 -2.49 -7.43
CA ALA A 59 4.80 -2.36 -8.44
C ALA A 59 3.82 -1.22 -8.12
N VAL A 60 3.35 -1.13 -6.87
CA VAL A 60 2.41 -0.09 -6.43
C VAL A 60 3.05 1.30 -6.46
N MET A 61 4.29 1.44 -6.01
CA MET A 61 5.01 2.71 -6.07
C MET A 61 5.31 3.14 -7.50
N ALA A 62 5.64 2.20 -8.39
CA ALA A 62 5.81 2.49 -9.81
C ALA A 62 4.51 3.00 -10.44
N VAL A 63 3.36 2.43 -10.06
CA VAL A 63 2.03 2.93 -10.47
C VAL A 63 1.76 4.34 -9.92
N LEU A 64 2.11 4.58 -8.65
CA LEU A 64 1.93 5.88 -7.98
C LEU A 64 2.93 6.94 -8.47
N GLY A 65 3.97 6.54 -9.20
CA GLY A 65 5.07 7.41 -9.63
C GLY A 65 5.99 7.87 -8.49
N ASP A 66 6.00 7.14 -7.38
CA ASP A 66 6.73 7.51 -6.17
C ASP A 66 8.03 6.73 -5.99
N ALA A 67 8.97 7.37 -5.28
CA ALA A 67 10.20 6.71 -4.89
C ALA A 67 9.94 5.72 -3.74
N ILE A 68 10.31 4.47 -3.94
CA ILE A 68 10.24 3.42 -2.92
C ILE A 68 11.31 3.69 -1.86
N LYS A 69 10.94 3.67 -0.59
CA LYS A 69 11.88 3.67 0.53
C LYS A 69 12.08 2.23 0.99
N GLU A 70 13.19 1.61 0.60
CA GLU A 70 13.49 0.20 0.91
C GLU A 70 13.63 -0.06 2.43
N ASP A 71 13.91 0.98 3.21
CA ASP A 71 13.93 0.94 4.68
C ASP A 71 12.53 0.87 5.32
N LEU A 72 11.45 1.08 4.56
CA LEU A 72 10.09 1.05 5.07
C LEU A 72 9.37 -0.24 4.69
N MET A 73 8.69 -0.82 5.67
CA MET A 73 7.66 -1.83 5.47
C MET A 73 6.40 -1.12 5.03
N TYR A 74 5.89 -1.42 3.83
CA TYR A 74 4.66 -0.83 3.33
C TYR A 74 3.48 -1.75 3.56
N CYS A 75 2.35 -1.17 3.94
CA CYS A 75 1.10 -1.86 4.19
C CYS A 75 -0.01 -1.15 3.39
N LEU A 76 -0.96 -1.94 2.89
CA LEU A 76 -2.13 -1.46 2.17
C LEU A 76 -3.34 -1.55 3.10
N GLY A 77 -3.91 -0.40 3.43
CA GLY A 77 -5.14 -0.28 4.21
C GLY A 77 -6.35 -0.02 3.30
N LEU A 78 -7.41 -0.82 3.48
CA LEU A 78 -8.70 -0.58 2.82
C LEU A 78 -9.65 0.16 3.77
N TYR A 79 -9.98 1.41 3.45
CA TYR A 79 -10.92 2.23 4.23
C TYR A 79 -12.28 2.26 3.53
N ARG A 80 -13.39 2.17 4.28
CA ARG A 80 -14.76 2.05 3.74
C ARG A 80 -15.69 3.15 4.26
#